data_AF-A0A932C4K1-F1
#
_entry.id   AF-A0A932C4K1-F1
#
_cell.length_a   1.000
_cell.length_b   1.000
_cell.length_c   1.000
_cell.angle_alpha   90.00
_cell.angle_beta   90.00
_cell.angle_gamma   90.00
#
_symmetry.space_group_name_H-M   'P 1'
#
loop_
_entity.id
_entity.type
_entity.pdbx_description
1 polymer ?
#
loop_
_entity_poly.entity_id
_entity_poly.type
_entity_poly.pdbx_seq_one_letter_code
_entity_poly.pdbx_strand_id
1 'polypeptide(L)'
;MNSVYFILGTPGSGRRAIVRDLIENGLAPEERALVLLANKEGADPADVRLAGLPNAEIRRWTWHEPALPPVDLPPGATVFLVADSLASPIDQLEALKPWLAEHGATLARIFCVVDCQLAEKQPVLRQWFDACIHFADVVFLTHREGLANKWLSDFIAHFKDQRYPCHFVQVKARGDLPTPLVWLDPTARRVSQYFDEGEAYEIEGLETDDEEDDEDTGLLPPEPYFVRLSSGRREKEVPDLRDYLPRK
;
A
#
# COMPACT_ATOMS: atom_id res chain seq x y z
N MET A 1 -21.15 2.61 -4.79
CA MET A 1 -19.90 3.33 -4.46
C MET A 1 -18.74 2.41 -4.81
N ASN A 2 -17.63 2.93 -5.32
CA ASN A 2 -16.47 2.11 -5.64
C ASN A 2 -15.63 1.87 -4.39
N SER A 3 -15.25 0.61 -4.14
CA SER A 3 -14.33 0.21 -3.08
C SER A 3 -12.93 0.11 -3.65
N VAL A 4 -11.96 0.80 -3.05
CA VAL A 4 -10.59 0.89 -3.56
C VAL A 4 -9.63 0.15 -2.64
N TYR A 5 -8.92 -0.81 -3.20
CA TYR A 5 -7.75 -1.44 -2.61
C TYR A 5 -6.51 -0.80 -3.20
N PHE A 6 -5.62 -0.27 -2.37
CA PHE A 6 -4.36 0.33 -2.81
C PHE A 6 -3.20 -0.61 -2.51
N ILE A 7 -2.44 -1.00 -3.53
CA ILE A 7 -1.46 -2.09 -3.44
C ILE A 7 -0.04 -1.54 -3.59
N LEU A 8 0.66 -1.48 -2.45
CA LEU A 8 2.07 -1.16 -2.30
C LEU A 8 2.95 -2.41 -2.44
N GLY A 9 4.20 -2.19 -2.80
CA GLY A 9 5.23 -3.22 -2.89
C GLY A 9 6.23 -2.94 -4.00
N THR A 10 7.34 -3.67 -3.97
CA THR A 10 8.45 -3.47 -4.91
C THR A 10 8.11 -4.07 -6.29
N PRO A 11 8.85 -3.72 -7.37
CA PRO A 11 8.68 -4.36 -8.66
C PRO A 11 8.90 -5.87 -8.53
N GLY A 12 8.03 -6.66 -9.15
CA GLY A 12 8.16 -8.12 -9.12
C GLY A 12 7.76 -8.80 -7.82
N SER A 13 7.41 -8.08 -6.75
CA SER A 13 7.03 -8.64 -5.43
C SER A 13 5.83 -9.59 -5.42
N GLY A 14 5.12 -9.79 -6.54
CA GLY A 14 3.94 -10.65 -6.62
C GLY A 14 2.60 -9.93 -6.41
N ARG A 15 2.58 -8.60 -6.35
CA ARG A 15 1.35 -7.78 -6.24
C ARG A 15 0.25 -8.20 -7.21
N ARG A 16 0.59 -8.41 -8.48
CA ARG A 16 -0.37 -8.81 -9.53
C ARG A 16 -0.89 -10.22 -9.34
N ALA A 17 -0.08 -11.14 -8.84
CA ALA A 17 -0.49 -12.51 -8.55
C ALA A 17 -1.49 -12.57 -7.38
N ILE A 18 -1.31 -11.70 -6.37
CA ILE A 18 -2.21 -11.50 -5.24
C ILE A 18 -3.53 -10.87 -5.71
N VAL A 19 -3.49 -9.78 -6.47
CA VAL A 19 -4.70 -9.14 -7.03
C VAL A 19 -5.50 -10.14 -7.89
N ARG A 20 -4.82 -10.92 -8.72
CA ARG A 20 -5.45 -12.00 -9.50
C ARG A 20 -6.18 -12.99 -8.60
N ASP A 21 -5.54 -13.45 -7.52
CA ASP A 21 -6.14 -14.43 -6.61
C ASP A 21 -7.33 -13.85 -5.83
N LEU A 22 -7.25 -12.59 -5.41
CA LEU A 22 -8.36 -11.88 -4.77
C LEU A 22 -9.57 -11.75 -5.71
N ILE A 23 -9.36 -11.47 -7.00
CA ILE A 23 -10.46 -11.39 -7.96
C ILE A 23 -11.01 -12.77 -8.26
N GLU A 24 -10.14 -13.74 -8.55
CA GLU A 24 -10.55 -15.08 -9.02
C GLU A 24 -11.22 -15.91 -7.91
N ASN A 25 -10.74 -15.79 -6.67
CA ASN A 25 -11.13 -16.65 -5.56
C ASN A 25 -11.73 -15.88 -4.37
N GLY A 26 -11.80 -14.55 -4.45
CA GLY A 26 -12.35 -13.69 -3.40
C GLY A 26 -13.62 -12.97 -3.80
N LEU A 27 -13.75 -12.51 -5.04
CA LEU A 27 -14.95 -11.85 -5.54
C LEU A 27 -15.97 -12.87 -6.08
N ALA A 28 -17.25 -12.53 -5.98
CA ALA A 28 -18.31 -13.25 -6.68
C ALA A 28 -18.18 -13.04 -8.21
N PRO A 29 -18.59 -14.01 -9.05
CA PRO A 29 -18.45 -13.92 -10.50
C PRO A 29 -19.11 -12.68 -11.15
N GLU A 30 -20.17 -12.17 -10.54
CA GLU A 30 -20.90 -10.97 -10.96
C GLU A 30 -20.26 -9.64 -10.51
N GLU A 31 -19.35 -9.69 -9.55
CA GLU A 31 -18.65 -8.50 -9.06
C GLU A 31 -17.57 -8.07 -10.06
N ARG A 32 -17.70 -6.85 -10.58
CA ARG A 32 -16.73 -6.28 -11.52
C ARG A 32 -15.51 -5.77 -10.78
N ALA A 33 -14.33 -6.19 -11.24
CA ALA A 33 -13.05 -5.67 -10.80
C ALA A 33 -12.43 -4.74 -11.85
N LEU A 34 -11.85 -3.63 -11.39
CA LEU A 34 -10.98 -2.77 -12.20
C LEU A 34 -9.58 -2.81 -11.58
N VAL A 35 -8.59 -3.26 -12.35
CA VAL A 35 -7.18 -3.21 -11.96
C VAL A 35 -6.52 -2.02 -12.64
N LEU A 36 -6.06 -1.06 -11.84
CA LEU A 36 -5.27 0.06 -12.30
C LEU A 36 -3.80 -0.28 -12.09
N LEU A 37 -3.09 -0.56 -13.19
CA LEU A 37 -1.69 -0.95 -13.19
C LEU A 37 -0.80 0.17 -13.73
N ALA A 38 0.20 0.60 -12.96
CA ALA A 38 1.08 1.66 -13.41
C ALA A 38 1.82 1.28 -14.72
N ASN A 39 2.01 2.25 -15.60
CA ASN A 39 2.54 2.04 -16.95
C ASN A 39 4.02 1.65 -16.94
N LYS A 40 4.76 2.06 -15.90
CA LYS A 40 6.18 1.73 -15.71
C LYS A 40 6.40 0.32 -15.15
N GLU A 41 5.35 -0.39 -14.75
CA GLU A 41 5.44 -1.78 -14.32
C GLU A 41 5.88 -2.68 -15.49
N GLY A 42 6.96 -3.42 -15.27
CA GLY A 42 7.47 -4.41 -16.22
C GLY A 42 6.49 -5.56 -16.44
N ALA A 43 6.72 -6.40 -17.45
CA ALA A 43 5.90 -7.59 -17.68
C ALA A 43 5.91 -8.54 -16.47
N ASP A 44 4.76 -9.15 -16.18
CA ASP A 44 4.61 -10.25 -15.21
C ASP A 44 4.13 -11.52 -15.88
N PRO A 45 4.53 -12.69 -15.38
CA PRO A 45 3.81 -13.93 -15.64
C PRO A 45 2.33 -13.88 -15.21
N ALA A 46 1.98 -13.15 -14.15
CA ALA A 46 0.60 -13.02 -13.69
C ALA A 46 -0.31 -12.23 -14.65
N ASP A 47 0.25 -11.39 -15.53
CA ASP A 47 -0.52 -10.51 -16.44
C ASP A 47 -1.47 -11.32 -17.33
N VAL A 48 -1.02 -12.46 -17.85
CA VAL A 48 -1.81 -13.32 -18.75
C VAL A 48 -3.05 -13.86 -18.06
N ARG A 49 -2.90 -14.39 -16.85
CA ARG A 49 -4.03 -14.96 -16.10
C ARG A 49 -4.95 -13.87 -15.57
N LEU A 50 -4.39 -12.74 -15.12
CA LEU A 50 -5.18 -11.60 -14.68
C LEU A 50 -6.04 -11.02 -15.81
N ALA A 51 -5.49 -10.88 -17.01
CA ALA A 51 -6.22 -10.40 -18.19
C ALA A 51 -7.27 -11.40 -18.73
N GLY A 52 -7.13 -12.68 -18.37
CA GLY A 52 -8.07 -13.73 -18.73
C GLY A 52 -9.28 -13.86 -17.80
N LEU A 53 -9.33 -13.12 -16.69
CA LEU A 53 -10.47 -13.17 -15.76
C LEU A 53 -11.69 -12.47 -16.37
N PRO A 54 -12.87 -13.12 -16.41
CA PRO A 54 -14.04 -12.61 -17.13
C PRO A 54 -14.65 -11.36 -16.49
N ASN A 55 -14.44 -11.16 -15.19
CA ASN A 55 -14.96 -10.05 -14.40
C ASN A 55 -13.90 -8.97 -14.10
N ALA A 56 -12.70 -9.05 -14.70
CA ALA A 56 -11.62 -8.09 -14.49
C ALA A 56 -11.35 -7.24 -15.74
N GLU A 57 -11.24 -5.94 -15.55
CA GLU A 57 -10.72 -5.00 -16.55
C GLU A 57 -9.36 -4.47 -16.06
N ILE A 58 -8.34 -4.49 -16.92
CA ILE A 58 -7.03 -3.91 -16.60
C ILE A 58 -6.85 -2.62 -17.39
N ARG A 59 -6.57 -1.51 -16.68
CA ARG A 59 -6.19 -0.24 -17.31
C ARG A 59 -4.81 0.19 -16.85
N ARG A 60 -4.06 0.78 -17.78
CA ARG A 60 -2.75 1.36 -17.48
C ARG A 60 -2.91 2.82 -17.05
N TRP A 61 -2.08 3.25 -16.12
CA TRP A 61 -2.07 4.62 -15.62
C TRP A 61 -0.64 5.12 -15.41
N THR A 62 -0.41 6.44 -15.39
CA THR A 62 0.92 7.02 -15.19
C THR A 62 0.90 7.96 -13.99
N TRP A 63 1.91 7.85 -13.12
CA TRP A 63 2.11 8.79 -12.03
C TRP A 63 2.50 10.17 -12.55
N HIS A 64 1.76 11.19 -12.12
CA HIS A 64 1.99 12.60 -12.43
C HIS A 64 2.07 13.38 -11.13
N GLU A 65 3.26 13.37 -10.50
CA GLU A 65 3.48 14.04 -9.21
C GLU A 65 2.93 15.48 -9.23
N PRO A 66 2.19 15.90 -8.18
CA PRO A 66 1.94 15.18 -6.92
C PRO A 66 0.67 14.32 -6.91
N ALA A 67 0.02 14.06 -8.05
CA ALA A 67 -1.32 13.48 -8.11
C ALA A 67 -1.39 12.10 -8.78
N LEU A 68 -2.31 11.28 -8.28
CA LEU A 68 -2.81 10.12 -9.01
C LEU A 68 -3.62 10.61 -10.23
N PRO A 69 -3.61 9.89 -11.37
CA PRO A 69 -4.27 10.35 -12.57
C PRO A 69 -5.79 10.29 -12.45
N PRO A 70 -6.52 11.15 -13.19
CA PRO A 70 -7.97 11.03 -13.30
C PRO A 70 -8.32 9.72 -14.03
N VAL A 71 -9.27 8.96 -13.50
CA VAL A 71 -9.71 7.69 -14.09
C VAL A 71 -11.23 7.56 -13.97
N ASP A 72 -11.90 7.26 -15.08
CA ASP A 72 -13.33 6.94 -15.04
C ASP A 72 -13.56 5.58 -14.34
N LEU A 73 -14.13 5.59 -13.14
CA LEU A 73 -14.39 4.37 -12.37
C LEU A 73 -15.75 3.76 -12.77
N PRO A 74 -15.80 2.51 -13.25
CA PRO A 74 -17.07 1.85 -13.52
C PRO A 74 -17.92 1.79 -12.25
N PRO A 75 -19.21 2.19 -12.29
CA PRO A 75 -20.04 2.27 -11.10
C PRO A 75 -20.07 0.95 -10.32
N GLY A 76 -19.73 1.00 -9.03
CA GLY A 76 -19.81 -0.15 -8.13
C GLY A 76 -18.74 -1.22 -8.33
N ALA A 77 -17.73 -0.98 -9.18
CA ALA A 77 -16.60 -1.88 -9.32
C ALA A 77 -15.69 -1.87 -8.09
N THR A 78 -15.13 -3.04 -7.77
CA THR A 78 -14.01 -3.18 -6.85
C THR A 78 -12.72 -2.80 -7.57
N VAL A 79 -12.05 -1.75 -7.10
CA VAL A 79 -10.86 -1.18 -7.74
C VAL A 79 -9.61 -1.66 -7.03
N PHE A 80 -8.68 -2.29 -7.75
CA PHE A 80 -7.34 -2.62 -7.27
C PHE A 80 -6.34 -1.67 -7.92
N LEU A 81 -5.93 -0.64 -7.18
CA LEU A 81 -4.97 0.36 -7.64
C LEU A 81 -3.55 -0.07 -7.23
N VAL A 82 -2.82 -0.63 -8.18
CA VAL A 82 -1.42 -1.06 -7.99
C VAL A 82 -0.52 0.15 -8.15
N ALA A 83 0.11 0.58 -7.05
CA ALA A 83 1.01 1.73 -7.00
C ALA A 83 2.17 1.60 -8.01
N ASP A 84 2.65 2.72 -8.55
CA ASP A 84 3.88 2.74 -9.33
C ASP A 84 5.05 2.42 -8.40
N SER A 85 5.66 1.24 -8.58
CA SER A 85 6.74 0.77 -7.71
C SER A 85 8.05 1.54 -7.89
N LEU A 86 8.17 2.38 -8.91
CA LEU A 86 9.36 3.21 -9.16
C LEU A 86 9.16 4.67 -8.72
N ALA A 87 7.96 5.02 -8.24
CA ALA A 87 7.67 6.29 -7.60
C ALA A 87 7.70 6.13 -6.08
N SER A 88 7.80 7.26 -5.37
CA SER A 88 7.71 7.29 -3.91
C SER A 88 6.37 6.69 -3.44
N PRO A 89 6.37 5.70 -2.54
CA PRO A 89 5.11 5.18 -2.00
C PRO A 89 4.40 6.21 -1.12
N ILE A 90 5.17 7.09 -0.46
CA ILE A 90 4.65 8.10 0.47
C ILE A 90 3.92 9.20 -0.28
N ASP A 91 4.47 9.68 -1.40
CA ASP A 91 3.79 10.71 -2.20
C ASP A 91 2.52 10.15 -2.85
N GLN A 92 2.52 8.88 -3.26
CA GLN A 92 1.31 8.23 -3.78
C GLN A 92 0.24 7.99 -2.69
N LEU A 93 0.64 7.68 -1.45
CA LEU A 93 -0.27 7.54 -0.32
C LEU A 93 -0.89 8.89 0.08
N GLU A 94 -0.09 9.97 0.12
CA GLU A 94 -0.56 11.32 0.38
C GLU A 94 -1.57 11.77 -0.70
N ALA A 95 -1.31 11.43 -1.96
CA ALA A 95 -2.20 11.73 -3.08
C ALA A 95 -3.49 10.91 -3.10
N LEU A 96 -3.57 9.81 -2.33
CA LEU A 96 -4.68 8.87 -2.40
C LEU A 96 -5.98 9.44 -1.81
N LYS A 97 -5.93 10.16 -0.67
CA LYS A 97 -7.14 10.69 -0.02
C LYS A 97 -7.86 11.74 -0.89
N PRO A 98 -7.17 12.75 -1.47
CA PRO A 98 -7.80 13.66 -2.43
C PRO A 98 -8.36 12.94 -3.66
N TRP A 99 -7.63 11.95 -4.19
CA TRP A 99 -8.08 11.19 -5.35
C TRP A 99 -9.36 10.38 -5.06
N LEU A 100 -9.47 9.76 -3.88
CA LEU A 100 -10.68 9.06 -3.46
C LEU A 100 -11.88 10.01 -3.36
N ALA A 101 -11.69 11.20 -2.80
CA ALA A 101 -12.73 12.21 -2.66
C ALA A 101 -13.22 12.71 -4.03
N GLU A 102 -12.31 13.00 -4.96
CA GLU A 102 -12.64 13.43 -6.32
C GLU A 102 -13.49 12.39 -7.08
N HIS A 103 -13.24 11.10 -6.83
CA HIS A 103 -13.95 10.00 -7.50
C HIS A 103 -15.16 9.49 -6.71
N GLY A 104 -15.48 10.08 -5.55
CA GLY A 104 -16.54 9.59 -4.66
C GLY A 104 -16.37 8.12 -4.28
N ALA A 105 -15.11 7.69 -4.10
CA ALA A 105 -14.74 6.31 -3.81
C ALA A 105 -14.35 6.15 -2.34
N THR A 106 -14.47 4.92 -1.82
CA THR A 106 -14.09 4.60 -0.43
C THR A 106 -12.83 3.75 -0.43
N LEU A 107 -11.88 4.08 0.44
CA LEU A 107 -10.75 3.21 0.71
C LEU A 107 -11.24 1.94 1.43
N ALA A 108 -11.08 0.78 0.81
CA ALA A 108 -11.33 -0.50 1.44
C ALA A 108 -10.11 -0.91 2.28
N ARG A 109 -8.98 -1.22 1.63
CA ARG A 109 -7.73 -1.54 2.33
C ARG A 109 -6.49 -1.12 1.55
N ILE A 110 -5.40 -0.89 2.28
CA ILE A 110 -4.05 -0.75 1.76
C ILE A 110 -3.34 -2.07 2.01
N PHE A 111 -2.81 -2.66 0.94
CA PHE A 111 -2.00 -3.87 0.99
C PHE A 111 -0.54 -3.53 0.77
N CYS A 112 0.34 -4.04 1.62
CA CYS A 112 1.78 -4.01 1.38
C CYS A 112 2.27 -5.41 1.02
N VAL A 113 2.87 -5.56 -0.16
CA VAL A 113 3.48 -6.82 -0.59
C VAL A 113 4.99 -6.74 -0.40
N VAL A 114 5.49 -7.57 0.50
CA VAL A 114 6.90 -7.66 0.86
C VAL A 114 7.52 -8.83 0.11
N ASP A 115 8.43 -8.52 -0.81
CA ASP A 115 9.38 -9.48 -1.34
C ASP A 115 10.41 -9.80 -0.25
N CYS A 116 10.26 -10.96 0.40
CA CYS A 116 11.07 -11.30 1.57
C CYS A 116 12.55 -11.50 1.23
N GLN A 117 12.87 -12.02 0.04
CA GLN A 117 14.25 -12.18 -0.42
C GLN A 117 14.93 -10.83 -0.66
N LEU A 118 14.22 -9.88 -1.27
CA LEU A 118 14.74 -8.52 -1.44
C LEU A 118 14.95 -7.84 -0.09
N ALA A 119 13.99 -7.95 0.82
CA ALA A 119 14.06 -7.38 2.16
C ALA A 119 15.20 -7.96 3.00
N GLU A 120 15.46 -9.27 2.91
CA GLU A 120 16.59 -9.91 3.58
C GLU A 120 17.93 -9.44 2.99
N LYS A 121 18.03 -9.44 1.66
CA LYS A 121 19.27 -9.10 0.94
C LYS A 121 19.64 -7.62 1.08
N GLN A 122 18.65 -6.74 1.24
CA GLN A 122 18.84 -5.29 1.33
C GLN A 122 18.28 -4.74 2.65
N PRO A 123 18.99 -4.90 3.78
CA PRO A 123 18.50 -4.45 5.09
C PRO A 123 18.13 -2.96 5.16
N VAL A 124 18.74 -2.11 4.31
CA VAL A 124 18.40 -0.68 4.21
C VAL A 124 16.95 -0.46 3.80
N LEU A 125 16.38 -1.36 2.98
CA LEU A 125 14.97 -1.30 2.59
C LEU A 125 14.02 -1.57 3.75
N ARG A 126 14.51 -1.94 4.94
CA ARG A 126 13.69 -2.02 6.14
C ARG A 126 12.93 -0.71 6.39
N GLN A 127 13.60 0.43 6.25
CA GLN A 127 12.97 1.75 6.42
C GLN A 127 11.88 2.00 5.38
N TRP A 128 12.06 1.53 4.14
CA TRP A 128 11.06 1.62 3.08
C TRP A 128 9.83 0.75 3.40
N PHE A 129 10.04 -0.48 3.88
CA PHE A 129 8.95 -1.37 4.28
C PHE A 129 8.25 -0.90 5.55
N ASP A 130 8.96 -0.38 6.55
CA ASP A 130 8.35 0.20 7.74
C ASP A 130 7.39 1.33 7.35
N ALA A 131 7.81 2.17 6.41
CA ALA A 131 6.99 3.24 5.87
C ALA A 131 5.75 2.72 5.14
N CYS A 132 5.87 1.71 4.28
CA CYS A 132 4.71 1.13 3.60
C CYS A 132 3.75 0.41 4.57
N ILE A 133 4.29 -0.29 5.57
CA ILE A 133 3.53 -1.12 6.52
C ILE A 133 2.79 -0.25 7.54
N HIS A 134 3.30 0.95 7.87
CA HIS A 134 2.59 1.94 8.69
C HIS A 134 1.19 2.26 8.16
N PHE A 135 1.02 2.29 6.83
CA PHE A 135 -0.26 2.55 6.17
C PHE A 135 -1.04 1.28 5.79
N ALA A 136 -0.44 0.10 5.90
CA ALA A 136 -1.03 -1.13 5.43
C ALA A 136 -2.02 -1.73 6.43
N ASP A 137 -3.11 -2.29 5.93
CA ASP A 137 -4.05 -3.12 6.71
C ASP A 137 -3.63 -4.60 6.67
N VAL A 138 -3.02 -5.02 5.56
CA VAL A 138 -2.54 -6.39 5.34
C VAL A 138 -1.17 -6.36 4.69
N VAL A 139 -0.26 -7.14 5.24
CA VAL A 139 1.10 -7.35 4.75
C VAL A 139 1.20 -8.77 4.18
N PHE A 140 1.38 -8.87 2.88
CA PHE A 140 1.59 -10.13 2.18
C PHE A 140 3.08 -10.43 2.05
N LEU A 141 3.50 -11.59 2.55
CA LEU A 141 4.89 -12.05 2.56
C LEU A 141 5.10 -13.04 1.40
N THR A 142 5.77 -12.59 0.34
CA THR A 142 6.07 -13.37 -0.88
C THR A 142 7.57 -13.71 -0.95
N HIS A 143 7.96 -14.55 -1.91
CA HIS A 143 9.35 -14.97 -2.15
C HIS A 143 10.10 -15.37 -0.87
N ARG A 144 9.47 -16.25 -0.10
CA ARG A 144 9.97 -16.67 1.22
C ARG A 144 10.83 -17.94 1.17
N GLU A 145 10.87 -18.61 0.02
CA GLU A 145 11.68 -19.79 -0.21
C GLU A 145 13.17 -19.49 -0.02
N GLY A 146 13.89 -20.41 0.60
CA GLY A 146 15.31 -20.27 0.89
C GLY A 146 15.66 -19.37 2.07
N LEU A 147 14.71 -18.63 2.65
CA LEU A 147 14.96 -17.76 3.80
C LEU A 147 15.03 -18.53 5.11
N ALA A 148 15.86 -18.04 6.03
CA ALA A 148 15.90 -18.54 7.39
C ALA A 148 14.58 -18.23 8.12
N ASN A 149 13.94 -19.24 8.72
CA ASN A 149 12.72 -19.05 9.52
C ASN A 149 12.88 -17.98 10.62
N LYS A 150 14.09 -17.85 11.17
CA LYS A 150 14.42 -16.82 12.15
C LYS A 150 14.30 -15.41 11.57
N TRP A 151 14.80 -15.18 10.36
CA TRP A 151 14.71 -13.87 9.71
C TRP A 151 13.24 -13.45 9.54
N LEU A 152 12.40 -14.36 9.03
CA LEU A 152 10.98 -14.08 8.84
C LEU A 152 10.27 -13.78 10.17
N SER A 153 10.60 -14.54 11.21
CA SER A 153 10.03 -14.35 12.54
C SER A 153 10.45 -13.00 13.14
N ASP A 154 11.73 -12.65 13.03
CA ASP A 154 12.29 -11.38 13.53
C ASP A 154 11.72 -10.18 12.74
N PHE A 155 11.52 -10.33 11.42
CA PHE A 155 10.89 -9.30 10.58
C PHE A 155 9.46 -8.97 11.05
N ILE A 156 8.64 -10.01 11.30
CA ILE A 156 7.27 -9.86 11.80
C ILE A 156 7.25 -9.36 13.25
N ALA A 157 8.16 -9.86 14.11
CA ALA A 157 8.21 -9.50 15.52
C ALA A 157 8.42 -8.00 15.73
N HIS A 158 9.28 -7.37 14.93
CA HIS A 158 9.49 -5.93 14.97
C HIS A 158 8.20 -5.09 14.88
N PHE A 159 7.24 -5.50 14.03
CA PHE A 159 5.95 -4.80 13.91
C PHE A 159 4.98 -5.15 15.02
N LYS A 160 4.99 -6.41 15.48
CA LYS A 160 4.17 -6.87 16.61
C LYS A 160 4.57 -6.20 17.92
N ASP A 161 5.87 -6.02 18.15
CA ASP A 161 6.41 -5.36 19.34
C ASP A 161 5.99 -3.88 19.40
N GLN A 162 5.88 -3.24 18.23
CA GLN A 162 5.29 -1.91 18.05
C GLN A 162 3.77 -1.90 17.98
N ARG A 163 3.10 -3.05 18.19
CA ARG A 163 1.63 -3.18 18.23
C ARG A 163 0.92 -2.81 16.93
N TYR A 164 1.56 -3.00 15.77
CA TYR A 164 0.92 -2.75 14.48
C TYR A 164 -0.35 -3.61 14.34
N PRO A 165 -1.51 -3.02 14.01
CA PRO A 165 -2.78 -3.75 13.95
C PRO A 165 -2.93 -4.62 12.69
N CYS A 166 -2.05 -4.47 11.71
CA CYS A 166 -2.14 -5.11 10.40
C CYS A 166 -1.96 -6.64 10.46
N HIS A 167 -2.56 -7.33 9.50
CA HIS A 167 -2.37 -8.78 9.35
C HIS A 167 -1.10 -9.11 8.58
N PHE A 168 -0.36 -10.14 9.00
CA PHE A 168 0.76 -10.70 8.23
C PHE A 168 0.36 -12.04 7.63
N VAL A 169 0.39 -12.13 6.30
CA VAL A 169 -0.10 -13.27 5.53
C VAL A 169 1.03 -13.88 4.72
N GLN A 170 1.34 -15.15 4.97
CA GLN A 170 2.33 -15.88 4.18
C GLN A 170 1.69 -16.37 2.88
N VAL A 171 2.21 -15.92 1.75
CA VAL A 171 1.69 -16.25 0.42
C VAL A 171 2.30 -17.55 -0.08
N LYS A 172 1.52 -18.35 -0.82
CA LYS A 172 2.01 -19.58 -1.46
C LYS A 172 2.74 -19.26 -2.77
N ALA A 173 3.51 -20.23 -3.29
CA ALA A 173 4.46 -20.04 -4.38
C ALA A 173 3.91 -19.43 -5.70
N ARG A 174 2.59 -19.41 -5.92
CA ARG A 174 1.97 -18.83 -7.14
C ARG A 174 1.17 -17.55 -6.87
N GLY A 175 1.27 -16.98 -5.69
CA GLY A 175 0.44 -15.85 -5.26
C GLY A 175 -0.88 -16.27 -4.61
N ASP A 176 -1.12 -17.56 -4.41
CA ASP A 176 -2.37 -18.06 -3.84
C ASP A 176 -2.44 -17.71 -2.34
N LEU A 177 -3.54 -17.07 -1.94
CA LEU A 177 -3.78 -16.62 -0.58
C LEU A 177 -4.55 -17.68 0.22
N PRO A 178 -4.30 -17.79 1.53
CA PRO A 178 -5.25 -18.46 2.41
C PRO A 178 -6.52 -17.60 2.48
N THR A 179 -7.68 -18.18 2.15
CA THR A 179 -9.01 -17.53 2.26
C THR A 179 -9.09 -16.12 1.63
N PRO A 180 -9.00 -15.97 0.30
CA PRO A 180 -8.90 -14.67 -0.38
C PRO A 180 -10.03 -13.69 -0.02
N LEU A 181 -11.27 -14.18 0.12
CA LEU A 181 -12.44 -13.39 0.52
C LEU A 181 -12.23 -12.63 1.85
N VAL A 182 -11.51 -13.19 2.82
CA VAL A 182 -11.27 -12.55 4.13
C VAL A 182 -10.47 -11.25 3.99
N TRP A 183 -9.60 -11.18 2.99
CA TRP A 183 -8.77 -10.01 2.75
C TRP A 183 -9.52 -8.89 2.02
N LEU A 184 -10.71 -9.19 1.48
CA LEU A 184 -11.63 -8.23 0.87
C LEU A 184 -12.66 -7.66 1.85
N ASP A 185 -12.60 -8.03 3.12
CA ASP A 185 -13.34 -7.29 4.15
C ASP A 185 -12.71 -5.89 4.30
N PRO A 186 -13.47 -4.79 4.29
CA PRO A 186 -12.92 -3.43 4.27
C PRO A 186 -12.51 -2.89 5.65
N THR A 187 -12.48 -3.72 6.71
CA THR A 187 -12.10 -3.24 8.05
C THR A 187 -10.65 -2.73 8.05
N ALA A 188 -10.46 -1.47 8.46
CA ALA A 188 -9.14 -0.87 8.61
C ALA A 188 -8.33 -1.53 9.74
N ARG A 189 -7.04 -1.74 9.49
CA ARG A 189 -6.05 -2.37 10.38
C ARG A 189 -4.67 -1.71 10.21
N ARG A 190 -4.63 -0.41 9.93
CA ARG A 190 -3.42 0.41 9.73
C ARG A 190 -3.07 1.22 10.97
N VAL A 191 -1.81 1.66 11.08
CA VAL A 191 -1.37 2.57 12.15
C VAL A 191 -1.78 3.99 11.82
N SER A 192 -1.59 4.41 10.56
CA SER A 192 -1.96 5.75 10.11
C SER A 192 -3.45 6.01 10.25
N GLN A 193 -3.80 7.14 10.86
CA GLN A 193 -5.17 7.66 10.98
C GLN A 193 -5.51 8.64 9.83
N TYR A 194 -4.59 8.85 8.88
CA TYR A 194 -4.75 9.84 7.80
C TYR A 194 -6.03 9.64 6.98
N PHE A 195 -6.46 8.38 6.80
CA PHE A 195 -7.64 8.04 6.01
C PHE A 195 -8.94 7.98 6.82
N ASP A 196 -8.86 8.19 8.13
CA ASP A 196 -10.02 8.18 9.01
C ASP A 196 -10.73 9.54 8.99
N GLU A 197 -11.96 9.57 9.50
CA GLU A 197 -12.74 10.79 9.64
C GLU A 197 -12.23 11.59 10.84
N GLY A 198 -11.85 12.85 10.62
CA GLY A 198 -11.29 13.76 11.63
C GLY A 198 -10.48 14.88 11.00
N GLU A 199 -10.37 16.02 11.69
CA GLU A 199 -9.48 17.11 11.28
C GLU A 199 -8.09 16.89 11.86
N ALA A 200 -7.05 17.09 11.05
CA ALA A 200 -5.67 16.98 11.51
C ALA A 200 -5.19 18.32 12.06
N TYR A 201 -4.24 18.32 12.99
CA TYR A 201 -3.55 19.56 13.38
C TYR A 201 -2.81 20.14 12.17
N GLU A 202 -3.15 21.37 11.78
CA GLU A 202 -2.37 22.14 10.82
C GLU A 202 -1.17 22.77 11.55
N ILE A 203 0.06 22.36 11.20
CA ILE A 203 1.26 23.03 11.70
C ILE A 203 1.54 24.24 10.79
N GLU A 204 0.89 25.37 11.06
CA GLU A 204 1.29 26.66 10.48
C GLU A 204 2.35 27.33 11.38
N GLY A 205 3.59 27.44 10.90
CA GLY A 205 4.62 28.30 11.50
C GLY A 205 5.14 27.83 12.87
N LEU A 206 6.23 27.07 12.86
CA LEU A 206 7.02 26.73 14.05
C LEU A 206 7.41 27.99 14.88
N GLU A 207 6.64 28.31 15.91
CA GLU A 207 7.18 28.72 17.21
C GLU A 207 6.74 27.66 18.22
N THR A 208 7.67 26.79 18.61
CA THR A 208 7.48 25.85 19.72
C THR A 208 7.55 26.64 21.02
N ASP A 209 6.41 27.12 21.51
CA ASP A 209 6.25 27.29 22.95
C ASP A 209 5.83 25.92 23.50
N ASP A 210 6.72 25.33 24.29
CA ASP A 210 6.53 24.07 25.02
C ASP A 210 5.48 24.29 26.14
N GLU A 211 4.25 24.61 25.77
CA GLU A 211 3.11 24.49 26.69
C GLU A 211 2.32 23.22 26.29
N GLU A 212 2.56 22.15 27.06
CA GLU A 212 1.74 20.94 27.08
C GLU A 212 0.32 21.31 27.54
N ASP A 213 -0.49 21.85 26.63
CA ASP A 213 -1.93 21.99 26.86
C ASP A 213 -2.58 20.64 26.54
N ASP A 214 -2.70 19.83 27.58
CA ASP A 214 -3.26 18.46 27.62
C ASP A 214 -4.81 18.48 27.47
N GLU A 215 -5.35 19.39 26.67
CA GLU A 215 -6.75 19.36 26.24
C GLU A 215 -6.87 18.45 25.01
N ASP A 216 -7.63 17.35 25.13
CA ASP A 216 -8.03 16.52 23.99
C ASP A 216 -8.91 17.35 23.06
N THR A 217 -8.27 18.04 22.12
CA THR A 217 -8.94 18.87 21.11
C THR A 217 -9.77 18.04 20.12
N GLY A 218 -9.63 16.70 20.14
CA GLY A 218 -10.21 15.80 19.15
C GLY A 218 -9.54 15.85 17.77
N LEU A 219 -8.46 16.63 17.62
CA LEU A 219 -7.69 16.72 16.37
C LEU A 219 -6.67 15.57 16.27
N LEU A 220 -6.47 15.09 15.04
CA LEU A 220 -5.51 14.03 14.74
C LEU A 220 -4.10 14.63 14.53
N PRO A 221 -3.03 14.10 15.15
CA PRO A 221 -1.66 14.52 14.85
C PRO A 221 -1.38 14.41 13.34
N PRO A 222 -0.55 15.30 12.77
CA PRO A 222 -0.18 15.20 11.38
C PRO A 222 0.52 13.87 11.13
N GLU A 223 0.24 13.25 9.98
CA GLU A 223 0.85 11.97 9.61
C GLU A 223 2.38 12.12 9.51
N PRO A 224 3.17 11.42 10.36
CA PRO A 224 4.62 11.66 10.45
C PRO A 224 5.38 11.47 9.14
N TYR A 225 4.93 10.56 8.26
CA TYR A 225 5.56 10.38 6.95
C TYR A 225 5.22 11.49 5.96
N PHE A 226 4.22 12.32 6.23
CA PHE A 226 3.82 13.43 5.36
C PHE A 226 4.39 14.79 5.80
N VAL A 227 4.91 14.91 7.03
CA VAL A 227 5.54 16.15 7.49
C VAL A 227 6.75 16.52 6.61
N ARG A 228 6.80 17.79 6.19
CA ARG A 228 7.89 18.36 5.39
C ARG A 228 8.61 19.44 6.19
N LEU A 229 9.93 19.45 6.08
CA LEU A 229 10.78 20.52 6.59
C LEU A 229 10.64 21.76 5.71
N SER A 230 11.11 22.92 6.18
CA SER A 230 11.18 24.16 5.40
C SER A 230 11.97 24.05 4.10
N SER A 231 12.85 23.05 3.99
CA SER A 231 13.56 22.69 2.75
C SER A 231 12.70 22.00 1.69
N GLY A 232 11.46 21.62 2.01
CA GLY A 232 10.55 20.84 1.17
C GLY A 232 10.76 19.32 1.25
N ARG A 233 11.85 18.86 1.87
CA ARG A 233 12.13 17.44 2.11
C ARG A 233 11.21 16.89 3.21
N ARG A 234 10.92 15.59 3.16
CA ARG A 234 10.21 14.91 4.25
C ARG A 234 11.07 14.91 5.50
N GLU A 235 10.46 15.11 6.65
CA GLU A 235 11.14 14.92 7.94
C GLU A 235 11.57 13.46 8.11
N LYS A 236 10.67 12.53 7.82
CA LYS A 236 10.94 11.09 7.80
C LYS A 236 11.16 10.58 6.38
N GLU A 237 12.40 10.65 5.91
CA GLU A 237 12.77 10.18 4.58
C GLU A 237 12.71 8.66 4.46
N VAL A 238 12.48 8.19 3.23
CA VAL A 238 12.53 6.78 2.86
C VAL A 238 13.60 6.56 1.79
N PRO A 239 14.33 5.43 1.81
CA PRO A 239 15.29 5.13 0.76
C PRO A 239 14.64 5.09 -0.62
N ASP A 240 15.34 5.57 -1.65
CA ASP A 240 14.91 5.40 -3.03
C ASP A 240 15.08 3.93 -3.43
N LEU A 241 13.95 3.25 -3.67
CA LEU A 241 13.95 1.84 -4.01
C LEU A 241 14.83 1.51 -5.22
N ARG A 242 14.94 2.43 -6.18
CA ARG A 242 15.67 2.23 -7.44
C ARG A 242 17.15 1.93 -7.22
N ASP A 243 17.73 2.41 -6.13
CA ASP A 243 19.15 2.20 -5.80
C ASP A 243 19.44 0.76 -5.34
N TYR A 244 18.40 0.00 -4.97
CA TYR A 244 18.50 -1.33 -4.38
C TYR A 244 17.92 -2.44 -5.26
N LEU A 245 17.33 -2.08 -6.39
CA LEU A 245 16.84 -3.05 -7.38
C LEU A 245 18.02 -3.70 -8.11
N PRO A 246 17.89 -4.97 -8.53
CA PRO A 246 18.88 -5.59 -9.41
C PRO A 246 19.08 -4.74 -10.67
N ARG A 247 20.33 -4.41 -11.01
CA ARG A 247 20.64 -3.74 -12.28
C ARG A 247 20.24 -4.67 -13.42
N LYS A 248 19.45 -4.14 -14.36
CA LYS A 248 19.08 -4.82 -15.60
C LYS A 248 20.27 -4.91 -16.55
#